data_AF-A0A6C0HGE3-F1
#
_entry.id   AF-A0A6C0HGE3-F1
#
_cell.length_a   1.000
_cell.length_b   1.000
_cell.length_c   1.000
_cell.angle_alpha   90.00
_cell.angle_beta   90.00
_cell.angle_gamma   90.00
#
_symmetry.space_group_name_H-M   'P 1'
#
loop_
_entity.id
_entity.type
_entity.pdbx_description
1 polymer ?
#
loop_
_entity_poly.entity_id
_entity_poly.type
_entity_poly.pdbx_seq_one_letter_code
_entity_poly.pdbx_strand_id
1 'polypeptide(L)'
;MDSYSQLGQDLDVLKLYSNKSSGTFIEIGASDGKMLSNTYLLEQIGWKGICVEPIPEKFELLQKNRKSINVNKAVYKVSGQDITFTVAIESLLSGITSEIDKYHTVKNTGTTISVKTITLNDLIKESGLPNFIEYLSIDTEGSEYEILKALDFSKYTFGTIHVEHNFVMPKREQIRSLLTSNGYKFLQQNRHDDYYIHNSLNPPKKIKLIPKFFWSKKFSRIN
;
A
#
# COMPACT_ATOMS: atom_id res chain seq x y z
N MET A 1 -5.88 19.14 8.41
CA MET A 1 -5.33 17.89 8.97
C MET A 1 -4.01 17.69 8.27
N ASP A 2 -2.96 17.42 9.03
CA ASP A 2 -1.65 17.14 8.44
C ASP A 2 -1.63 15.69 7.95
N SER A 3 -1.00 15.47 6.80
CA SER A 3 -0.82 14.14 6.21
C SER A 3 0.23 13.35 6.99
N TYR A 4 0.00 12.05 7.12
CA TYR A 4 1.01 11.10 7.64
C TYR A 4 1.74 10.37 6.52
N SER A 5 1.14 10.34 5.33
CA SER A 5 1.69 9.69 4.14
C SER A 5 2.95 10.39 3.62
N GLN A 6 3.78 9.65 2.88
CA GLN A 6 5.01 10.19 2.29
C GLN A 6 4.74 11.31 1.27
N LEU A 7 3.70 11.17 0.45
CA LEU A 7 3.44 12.01 -0.73
C LEU A 7 2.00 12.48 -0.85
N GLY A 8 1.20 12.42 0.22
CA GLY A 8 -0.19 12.90 0.26
C GLY A 8 -1.23 11.87 -0.18
N GLN A 9 -0.90 10.59 -0.21
CA GLN A 9 -1.81 9.51 -0.60
C GLN A 9 -3.08 9.49 0.27
N ASP A 10 -2.96 9.74 1.58
CA ASP A 10 -4.10 9.83 2.50
C ASP A 10 -5.03 11.00 2.12
N LEU A 11 -4.48 12.16 1.73
CA LEU A 11 -5.23 13.33 1.30
C LEU A 11 -5.93 13.11 -0.04
N ASP A 12 -5.33 12.36 -0.97
CA ASP A 12 -5.96 11.98 -2.24
C ASP A 12 -7.24 11.17 -1.98
N VAL A 13 -7.17 10.20 -1.05
CA VAL A 13 -8.33 9.41 -0.62
C VAL A 13 -9.39 10.29 0.04
N LEU A 14 -9.01 11.17 0.97
CA LEU A 14 -9.96 12.07 1.63
C LEU A 14 -10.62 13.05 0.67
N LYS A 15 -9.90 13.50 -0.36
CA LYS A 15 -10.46 14.38 -1.40
C LYS A 15 -11.52 13.66 -2.22
N LEU A 16 -11.31 12.38 -2.55
CA LEU A 16 -12.29 11.59 -3.28
C LEU A 16 -13.51 11.26 -2.40
N TYR A 17 -13.28 10.96 -1.12
CA TYR A 17 -14.30 10.57 -0.16
C TYR A 17 -14.68 11.71 0.80
N SER A 18 -14.67 12.96 0.34
CA SER A 18 -14.81 14.16 1.18
C SER A 18 -16.09 14.22 2.03
N ASN A 19 -17.13 13.49 1.61
CA ASN A 19 -18.42 13.43 2.30
C ASN A 19 -18.54 12.21 3.24
N LYS A 20 -17.49 11.38 3.35
CA LYS A 20 -17.47 10.20 4.21
C LYS A 20 -16.72 10.48 5.51
N SER A 21 -17.39 10.23 6.62
CA SER A 21 -16.79 10.19 7.96
C SER A 21 -16.33 8.78 8.37
N SER A 22 -16.52 7.77 7.52
CA SER A 22 -16.06 6.40 7.74
C SER A 22 -15.88 5.66 6.41
N GLY A 23 -15.04 4.63 6.42
CA GLY A 23 -14.72 3.80 5.27
C GLY A 23 -13.80 2.65 5.68
N THR A 24 -13.42 1.85 4.69
CA THR A 24 -12.51 0.72 4.88
C THR A 24 -11.22 0.85 4.09
N PHE A 25 -10.11 0.41 4.67
CA PHE A 25 -8.81 0.40 4.00
C PHE A 25 -8.04 -0.90 4.21
N ILE A 26 -7.09 -1.17 3.31
CA ILE A 26 -6.01 -2.14 3.52
C ILE A 26 -4.69 -1.46 3.18
N GLU A 27 -3.70 -1.59 4.07
CA GLU A 27 -2.32 -1.14 3.87
C GLU A 27 -1.37 -2.34 3.95
N ILE A 28 -0.70 -2.63 2.84
CA ILE A 28 0.32 -3.67 2.72
C ILE A 28 1.68 -2.96 2.71
N GLY A 29 2.57 -3.36 3.63
CA GLY A 29 3.83 -2.65 3.88
C GLY A 29 3.68 -1.56 4.96
N ALA A 30 2.97 -1.88 6.04
CA ALA A 30 2.58 -0.86 7.01
C ALA A 30 3.73 -0.39 7.93
N SER A 31 4.89 -1.07 7.94
CA SER A 31 6.06 -0.73 8.76
C SER A 31 5.68 -0.51 10.24
N ASP A 32 6.06 0.62 10.84
CA ASP A 32 5.69 0.96 12.22
C ASP A 32 4.23 1.38 12.40
N GLY A 33 3.45 1.48 11.31
CA GLY A 33 2.04 1.86 11.32
C GLY A 33 1.75 3.34 11.39
N LYS A 34 2.74 4.23 11.41
CA LYS A 34 2.48 5.65 11.65
C LYS A 34 3.32 6.56 10.79
N MET A 35 4.63 6.34 10.76
CA MET A 35 5.53 7.15 9.97
C MET A 35 5.35 6.78 8.49
N LEU A 36 5.06 7.77 7.65
CA LEU A 36 4.79 7.59 6.21
C LEU A 36 3.55 6.74 5.88
N SER A 37 2.69 6.42 6.84
CA SER A 37 1.50 5.59 6.59
C SER A 37 0.47 6.31 5.72
N ASN A 38 0.00 5.59 4.71
CA ASN A 38 -1.04 6.05 3.79
C ASN A 38 -2.45 5.94 4.38
N THR A 39 -2.61 5.28 5.52
CA THR A 39 -3.93 5.04 6.14
C THR A 39 -4.02 5.50 7.59
N TYR A 40 -2.95 6.05 8.18
CA TYR A 40 -2.99 6.51 9.56
C TYR A 40 -3.99 7.63 9.79
N LEU A 41 -3.98 8.65 8.93
CA LEU A 41 -4.96 9.72 8.98
C LEU A 41 -6.41 9.20 8.84
N LEU A 42 -6.64 8.24 7.94
CA LEU A 42 -7.97 7.65 7.70
C LEU A 42 -8.50 6.98 8.96
N GLU A 43 -7.65 6.20 9.65
CA GLU A 43 -8.02 5.56 10.92
C GLU A 43 -8.35 6.61 11.99
N GLN A 44 -7.58 7.71 12.09
CA GLN A 44 -7.84 8.76 13.09
C GLN A 44 -9.20 9.44 12.90
N ILE A 45 -9.74 9.44 11.68
CA ILE A 45 -11.06 10.00 11.38
C ILE A 45 -12.18 8.94 11.34
N GLY A 46 -11.94 7.73 11.85
CA GLY A 46 -12.96 6.70 12.04
C GLY A 46 -13.04 5.63 10.97
N TRP A 47 -12.11 5.59 10.02
CA TRP A 47 -12.01 4.46 9.09
C TRP A 47 -11.48 3.22 9.80
N LYS A 48 -11.85 2.05 9.31
CA LYS A 48 -11.41 0.76 9.84
C LYS A 48 -10.66 0.01 8.75
N GLY A 49 -9.72 -0.84 9.11
CA GLY A 49 -8.97 -1.53 8.08
C GLY A 49 -8.02 -2.59 8.60
N ILE A 50 -7.17 -3.03 7.68
CA ILE A 50 -6.11 -3.99 7.93
C ILE A 50 -4.77 -3.35 7.60
N CYS A 51 -3.79 -3.50 8.48
CA CYS A 51 -2.40 -3.18 8.22
C CYS A 51 -1.57 -4.47 8.28
N VAL A 52 -0.72 -4.69 7.28
CA VAL A 52 0.10 -5.90 7.15
C VAL A 52 1.58 -5.54 7.16
N GLU A 53 2.35 -6.19 8.03
CA GLU A 53 3.79 -5.98 8.17
C GLU A 53 4.50 -7.30 8.52
N PRO A 54 5.38 -7.83 7.64
CA PRO A 54 6.06 -9.11 7.88
C PRO A 54 7.23 -9.04 8.87
N ILE A 55 7.88 -7.90 9.07
CA ILE A 55 9.04 -7.78 9.97
C ILE A 55 8.56 -7.75 11.43
N PRO A 56 8.94 -8.72 12.28
CA PRO A 56 8.40 -8.83 13.65
C PRO A 56 8.59 -7.57 14.50
N GLU A 57 9.78 -6.94 14.46
CA GLU A 57 10.07 -5.73 15.22
C GLU A 57 9.21 -4.53 14.78
N LYS A 58 8.92 -4.41 13.49
CA LYS A 58 8.02 -3.39 12.95
C LYS A 58 6.57 -3.70 13.28
N PHE A 59 6.19 -4.96 13.21
CA PHE A 59 4.86 -5.42 13.57
C PHE A 59 4.52 -5.12 15.05
N GLU A 60 5.47 -5.25 15.97
CA GLU A 60 5.26 -4.85 17.36
C GLU A 60 4.98 -3.35 17.51
N LEU A 61 5.63 -2.50 16.72
CA LEU A 61 5.37 -1.06 16.68
C LEU A 61 4.03 -0.76 16.03
N LEU A 62 3.70 -1.45 14.93
CA LEU A 62 2.40 -1.39 14.26
C LEU A 62 1.27 -1.66 15.26
N GLN A 63 1.37 -2.71 16.05
CA GLN A 63 0.37 -3.05 17.07
C GLN A 63 0.23 -1.99 18.16
N LYS A 64 1.30 -1.30 18.53
CA LYS A 64 1.26 -0.19 19.50
C LYS A 64 0.63 1.07 18.90
N ASN A 65 0.84 1.31 17.61
CA ASN A 65 0.42 2.54 16.93
C ASN A 65 -1.01 2.47 16.38
N ARG A 66 -1.55 1.28 16.11
CA ARG A 66 -2.81 1.08 15.36
C ARG A 66 -3.93 0.47 16.17
N LYS A 67 -5.17 0.81 15.79
CA LYS A 67 -6.40 0.14 16.24
C LYS A 67 -6.97 -0.82 15.18
N SER A 68 -6.44 -0.78 13.96
CA SER A 68 -6.76 -1.66 12.84
C SER A 68 -6.49 -3.12 13.16
N ILE A 69 -7.02 -4.01 12.34
CA ILE A 69 -6.59 -5.40 12.34
C ILE A 69 -5.13 -5.41 11.84
N ASN A 70 -4.21 -5.94 12.65
CA ASN A 70 -2.79 -5.98 12.32
C ASN A 70 -2.38 -7.43 12.04
N VAL A 71 -1.73 -7.69 10.90
CA VAL A 71 -1.34 -9.03 10.47
C VAL A 71 0.18 -9.13 10.26
N ASN A 72 0.83 -10.08 10.94
CA ASN A 72 2.26 -10.38 10.79
C ASN A 72 2.50 -11.50 9.77
N LYS A 73 2.27 -11.19 8.50
CA LYS A 73 2.49 -12.08 7.35
C LYS A 73 2.96 -11.24 6.17
N ALA A 74 3.58 -11.85 5.17
CA ALA A 74 3.81 -11.19 3.88
C ALA A 74 2.59 -11.40 2.97
N VAL A 75 2.03 -10.32 2.41
CA VAL A 75 1.00 -10.51 1.37
C VAL A 75 1.68 -10.96 0.08
N TYR A 76 1.21 -12.07 -0.50
CA TYR A 76 1.80 -12.63 -1.72
C TYR A 76 0.78 -13.41 -2.54
N LYS A 77 1.23 -14.19 -3.52
CA LYS A 77 0.37 -14.89 -4.48
C LYS A 77 -0.27 -16.19 -3.98
N VAL A 78 0.29 -16.83 -2.94
CA VAL A 78 -0.24 -18.06 -2.33
C VAL A 78 -0.13 -17.96 -0.81
N SER A 79 -1.15 -18.39 -0.07
CA SER A 79 -1.17 -18.39 1.40
C SER A 79 -0.41 -19.57 2.00
N GLY A 80 0.11 -19.38 3.20
CA GLY A 80 0.65 -20.46 4.02
C GLY A 80 2.03 -20.96 3.61
N GLN A 81 2.71 -20.28 2.68
CA GLN A 81 4.10 -20.58 2.33
C GLN A 81 5.05 -19.93 3.34
N ASP A 82 6.13 -20.62 3.67
CA ASP A 82 7.28 -20.02 4.33
C ASP A 82 8.24 -19.53 3.23
N ILE A 83 8.52 -18.23 3.19
CA ILE A 83 9.37 -17.59 2.18
C ILE A 83 10.52 -16.82 2.83
N THR A 84 11.62 -16.69 2.10
CA THR A 84 12.73 -15.81 2.49
C THR A 84 12.36 -14.35 2.23
N PHE A 85 12.50 -13.53 3.26
CA PHE A 85 12.27 -12.09 3.22
C PHE A 85 13.58 -11.38 3.60
N THR A 86 14.00 -10.41 2.79
CA THR A 86 15.21 -9.64 3.06
C THR A 86 14.84 -8.39 3.84
N VAL A 87 15.45 -8.22 5.00
CA VAL A 87 15.32 -7.04 5.86
C VAL A 87 16.49 -6.12 5.61
N ALA A 88 16.22 -4.98 4.98
CA ALA A 88 17.21 -3.94 4.72
C ALA A 88 17.68 -3.27 6.03
N ILE A 89 18.92 -2.76 6.04
CA ILE A 89 19.40 -1.87 7.12
C ILE A 89 18.42 -0.68 7.26
N GLU A 90 18.06 -0.08 6.14
CA GLU A 90 16.93 0.82 6.03
C GLU A 90 15.66 -0.01 5.81
N SER A 91 15.06 -0.49 6.90
CA SER A 91 13.92 -1.43 6.90
C SER A 91 12.76 -1.11 5.95
N LEU A 92 12.61 0.16 5.50
CA LEU A 92 11.59 0.55 4.51
C LEU A 92 11.82 -0.14 3.16
N LEU A 93 13.07 -0.45 2.80
CA LEU A 93 13.45 -1.07 1.52
C LEU A 93 13.42 -2.62 1.57
N SER A 94 12.62 -3.20 2.48
CA SER A 94 12.58 -4.64 2.72
C SER A 94 11.50 -5.32 1.88
N GLY A 95 11.75 -6.55 1.45
CA GLY A 95 10.81 -7.25 0.56
C GLY A 95 11.05 -8.75 0.47
N ILE A 96 10.17 -9.42 -0.29
CA ILE A 96 10.32 -10.85 -0.60
C ILE A 96 11.58 -11.03 -1.44
N THR A 97 12.54 -11.85 -1.00
CA THR A 97 13.89 -11.91 -1.58
C THR A 97 13.89 -12.21 -3.09
N SER A 98 12.95 -13.04 -3.56
CA SER A 98 12.80 -13.38 -4.97
C SER A 98 12.16 -12.27 -5.81
N GLU A 99 11.48 -11.30 -5.19
CA GLU A 99 10.71 -10.24 -5.85
C GLU A 99 11.35 -8.86 -5.76
N ILE A 100 12.30 -8.66 -4.82
CA ILE A 100 12.97 -7.36 -4.60
C ILE A 100 13.49 -6.82 -5.92
N ASP A 101 13.06 -5.59 -6.21
CA ASP A 101 13.42 -4.90 -7.42
C ASP A 101 14.92 -4.66 -7.53
N LYS A 102 15.42 -4.75 -8.77
CA LYS A 102 16.86 -4.69 -9.09
C LYS A 102 17.56 -3.38 -8.68
N TYR A 103 16.80 -2.33 -8.41
CA TYR A 103 17.33 -1.02 -8.03
C TYR A 103 17.55 -0.87 -6.51
N HIS A 104 17.03 -1.82 -5.73
CA HIS A 104 17.32 -1.91 -4.31
C HIS A 104 18.66 -2.61 -4.11
N THR A 105 19.67 -1.83 -3.71
CA THR A 105 21.02 -2.33 -3.35
C THR A 105 21.02 -3.25 -2.12
N VAL A 106 19.86 -3.42 -1.50
CA VAL A 106 19.55 -4.19 -0.30
C VAL A 106 19.99 -5.66 -0.40
N LYS A 107 20.03 -6.24 -1.60
CA LYS A 107 20.45 -7.64 -1.80
C LYS A 107 21.84 -7.96 -1.22
N ASN A 108 22.67 -6.95 -0.98
CA ASN A 108 24.04 -7.14 -0.47
C ASN A 108 24.28 -6.57 0.94
N THR A 109 23.27 -6.03 1.62
CA THR A 109 23.46 -5.32 2.91
C THR A 109 22.47 -5.71 4.01
N GLY A 110 21.36 -6.38 3.68
CA GLY A 110 20.33 -6.80 4.64
C GLY A 110 20.55 -8.18 5.27
N THR A 111 19.79 -8.47 6.33
CA THR A 111 19.63 -9.84 6.86
C THR A 111 18.43 -10.52 6.20
N THR A 112 18.27 -11.84 6.40
CA THR A 112 17.11 -12.57 5.90
C THR A 112 16.34 -13.25 7.03
N ILE A 113 15.02 -13.22 6.95
CA ILE A 113 14.10 -13.90 7.86
C ILE A 113 13.16 -14.82 7.06
N SER A 114 12.57 -15.82 7.73
CA SER A 114 11.49 -16.64 7.17
C SER A 114 10.14 -16.07 7.61
N VAL A 115 9.26 -15.79 6.67
CA VAL A 115 7.91 -15.25 6.97
C VAL A 115 6.83 -16.09 6.31
N LYS A 116 5.66 -16.16 6.96
CA LYS A 116 4.49 -16.82 6.38
C LYS A 116 3.76 -15.89 5.44
N THR A 117 3.28 -16.42 4.33
CA THR A 117 2.50 -15.67 3.35
C THR A 117 1.00 -15.72 3.59
N ILE A 118 0.28 -14.72 3.08
CA ILE A 118 -1.18 -14.70 2.94
C ILE A 118 -1.57 -14.05 1.61
N THR A 119 -2.58 -14.56 0.92
CA THR A 119 -3.13 -13.87 -0.25
C THR A 119 -4.00 -12.70 0.18
N LEU A 120 -4.13 -11.68 -0.69
CA LEU A 120 -5.07 -10.59 -0.42
C LEU A 120 -6.53 -11.10 -0.31
N ASN A 121 -6.88 -12.17 -1.04
CA ASN A 121 -8.20 -12.81 -0.93
C ASN A 121 -8.44 -13.40 0.47
N ASP A 122 -7.49 -14.17 0.99
CA ASP A 122 -7.61 -14.80 2.30
C ASP A 122 -7.55 -13.76 3.41
N LEU A 123 -6.72 -12.71 3.26
CA LEU A 123 -6.66 -11.59 4.18
C LEU A 123 -8.03 -10.92 4.34
N ILE A 124 -8.70 -10.61 3.22
CA ILE A 124 -10.04 -10.00 3.25
C ILE A 124 -11.04 -10.98 3.87
N LYS A 125 -11.02 -12.25 3.44
CA LYS A 125 -11.92 -13.30 3.93
C LYS A 125 -11.80 -13.51 5.44
N GLU A 126 -10.58 -13.63 5.98
CA GLU A 126 -10.31 -13.87 7.40
C GLU A 126 -10.71 -12.66 8.27
N SER A 127 -10.60 -11.44 7.73
CA SER A 127 -10.92 -10.20 8.46
C SER A 127 -12.42 -9.90 8.58
N GLY A 128 -13.26 -10.49 7.72
CA GLY A 128 -14.67 -10.14 7.61
C GLY A 128 -14.94 -8.74 7.00
N LEU A 129 -13.94 -8.12 6.36
CA LEU A 129 -14.16 -6.90 5.58
C LEU A 129 -15.14 -7.16 4.41
N PRO A 130 -15.90 -6.12 3.98
CA PRO A 130 -16.79 -6.23 2.84
C PRO A 130 -16.02 -6.52 1.54
N ASN A 131 -16.76 -7.01 0.53
CA ASN A 131 -16.21 -7.21 -0.81
C ASN A 131 -15.76 -5.91 -1.48
N PHE A 132 -16.41 -4.78 -1.15
CA PHE A 132 -16.01 -3.46 -1.61
C PHE A 132 -15.24 -2.72 -0.51
N ILE A 133 -13.99 -2.34 -0.78
CA ILE A 133 -13.10 -1.64 0.14
C ILE A 133 -12.72 -0.29 -0.48
N GLU A 134 -12.81 0.81 0.26
CA GLU A 134 -12.58 2.14 -0.32
C GLU A 134 -11.13 2.37 -0.78
N TYR A 135 -10.16 1.85 -0.03
CA TYR A 135 -8.76 2.13 -0.31
C TYR A 135 -7.82 0.93 -0.11
N LEU A 136 -6.94 0.71 -1.07
CA LEU A 136 -5.81 -0.20 -0.99
C LEU A 136 -4.50 0.57 -1.21
N SER A 137 -3.58 0.44 -0.26
CA SER A 137 -2.19 0.87 -0.40
C SER A 137 -1.30 -0.37 -0.50
N ILE A 138 -0.48 -0.45 -1.55
CA ILE A 138 0.49 -1.54 -1.75
C ILE A 138 1.88 -0.93 -1.92
N ASP A 139 2.74 -1.21 -0.96
CA ASP A 139 4.15 -0.83 -0.95
C ASP A 139 4.93 -2.05 -0.41
N THR A 140 5.51 -2.85 -1.30
CA THR A 140 6.15 -4.14 -0.93
C THR A 140 7.51 -4.33 -1.57
N GLU A 141 8.07 -3.25 -2.13
CA GLU A 141 9.40 -3.19 -2.72
C GLU A 141 9.63 -4.21 -3.86
N GLY A 142 8.55 -4.58 -4.57
CA GLY A 142 8.60 -5.35 -5.81
C GLY A 142 7.54 -6.45 -5.96
N SER A 143 6.81 -6.85 -4.92
CA SER A 143 5.84 -7.96 -5.04
C SER A 143 4.43 -7.54 -5.49
N GLU A 144 4.22 -6.26 -5.82
CA GLU A 144 2.91 -5.63 -6.05
C GLU A 144 2.15 -6.30 -7.19
N TYR A 145 2.84 -6.61 -8.30
CA TYR A 145 2.24 -7.27 -9.44
C TYR A 145 1.75 -8.68 -9.09
N GLU A 146 2.53 -9.47 -8.35
CA GLU A 146 2.16 -10.83 -7.97
C GLU A 146 1.00 -10.84 -6.97
N ILE A 147 0.95 -9.85 -6.06
CA ILE A 147 -0.18 -9.64 -5.13
C ILE A 147 -1.46 -9.35 -5.93
N LEU A 148 -1.42 -8.36 -6.82
CA LEU A 148 -2.58 -7.95 -7.61
C LEU A 148 -3.03 -9.05 -8.57
N LYS A 149 -2.09 -9.78 -9.19
CA LYS A 149 -2.41 -10.88 -10.12
C LYS A 149 -3.15 -12.02 -9.44
N ALA A 150 -2.90 -12.25 -8.15
CA ALA A 150 -3.58 -13.28 -7.37
C ALA A 150 -4.95 -12.84 -6.85
N LEU A 151 -5.29 -11.56 -6.92
CA LEU A 151 -6.58 -11.03 -6.44
C LEU A 151 -7.74 -11.49 -7.32
N ASP A 152 -8.81 -11.97 -6.68
CA ASP A 152 -10.08 -12.27 -7.35
C ASP A 152 -10.90 -10.99 -7.54
N PHE A 153 -10.64 -10.29 -8.65
CA PHE A 153 -11.37 -9.07 -9.05
C PHE A 153 -12.86 -9.29 -9.36
N SER A 154 -13.30 -10.54 -9.54
CA SER A 154 -14.74 -10.85 -9.69
C SER A 154 -15.48 -10.78 -8.36
N LYS A 155 -14.76 -10.92 -7.25
CA LYS A 155 -15.29 -10.96 -5.90
C LYS A 155 -14.97 -9.70 -5.10
N TYR A 156 -13.75 -9.21 -5.19
CA TYR A 156 -13.26 -8.07 -4.40
C TYR A 156 -13.03 -6.85 -5.29
N THR A 157 -13.47 -5.69 -4.82
CA THR A 157 -13.32 -4.42 -5.53
C THR A 157 -12.79 -3.36 -4.60
N PHE A 158 -11.77 -2.64 -5.04
CA PHE A 158 -11.24 -1.48 -4.35
C PHE A 158 -11.76 -0.21 -5.01
N GLY A 159 -12.20 0.77 -4.22
CA GLY A 159 -12.59 2.06 -4.76
C GLY A 159 -11.40 2.78 -5.39
N THR A 160 -10.29 2.81 -4.68
CA THR A 160 -9.02 3.35 -5.15
C THR A 160 -7.83 2.52 -4.71
N ILE A 161 -6.76 2.57 -5.51
CA ILE A 161 -5.54 1.83 -5.25
C ILE A 161 -4.34 2.75 -5.47
N HIS A 162 -3.46 2.86 -4.47
CA HIS A 162 -2.10 3.32 -4.65
C HIS A 162 -1.18 2.09 -4.73
N VAL A 163 -0.36 2.02 -5.77
CA VAL A 163 0.59 0.92 -5.98
C VAL A 163 1.96 1.51 -6.21
N GLU A 164 2.89 1.20 -5.32
CA GLU A 164 4.29 1.55 -5.48
C GLU A 164 4.87 0.76 -6.68
N HIS A 165 5.71 1.42 -7.48
CA HIS A 165 6.28 0.80 -8.67
C HIS A 165 7.75 1.13 -8.91
N ASN A 166 8.30 2.16 -8.24
CA ASN A 166 9.67 2.65 -8.38
C ASN A 166 10.22 2.77 -9.84
N PHE A 167 9.34 3.05 -10.81
CA PHE A 167 9.61 3.08 -12.26
C PHE A 167 10.18 1.77 -12.84
N VAL A 168 9.97 0.65 -12.14
CA VAL A 168 10.51 -0.64 -12.54
C VAL A 168 9.68 -1.23 -13.68
N MET A 169 10.32 -1.34 -14.84
CA MET A 169 9.77 -1.97 -16.03
C MET A 169 10.29 -3.41 -16.19
N PRO A 170 9.45 -4.35 -16.70
CA PRO A 170 8.10 -4.14 -17.24
C PRO A 170 6.97 -4.13 -16.16
N LYS A 171 7.30 -4.30 -14.89
CA LYS A 171 6.34 -4.54 -13.79
C LYS A 171 5.25 -3.46 -13.68
N ARG A 172 5.62 -2.18 -13.79
CA ARG A 172 4.64 -1.07 -13.79
C ARG A 172 3.61 -1.16 -14.92
N GLU A 173 4.04 -1.50 -16.14
CA GLU A 173 3.11 -1.69 -17.27
C GLU A 173 2.20 -2.90 -17.07
N GLN A 174 2.73 -3.97 -16.48
CA GLN A 174 1.94 -5.16 -16.15
C GLN A 174 0.86 -4.85 -15.10
N ILE A 175 1.20 -4.08 -14.06
CA ILE A 175 0.23 -3.58 -13.06
C ILE A 175 -0.83 -2.73 -13.75
N ARG A 176 -0.43 -1.77 -14.59
CA ARG A 176 -1.37 -0.89 -15.30
C ARG A 176 -2.32 -1.68 -16.19
N SER A 177 -1.81 -2.63 -16.96
CA SER A 177 -2.60 -3.49 -17.85
C SER A 177 -3.60 -4.32 -17.05
N LEU A 178 -3.14 -4.97 -15.97
CA LEU A 178 -3.96 -5.79 -15.09
C LEU A 178 -5.09 -4.98 -14.43
N LEU A 179 -4.80 -3.80 -13.90
CA LEU A 179 -5.81 -2.95 -13.27
C LEU A 179 -6.81 -2.41 -14.32
N THR A 180 -6.31 -2.01 -15.49
CA THR A 180 -7.19 -1.51 -16.57
C THR A 180 -8.16 -2.58 -17.06
N SER A 181 -7.70 -3.83 -17.23
CA SER A 181 -8.57 -4.95 -17.63
C SER A 181 -9.62 -5.29 -16.56
N ASN A 182 -9.38 -4.91 -15.30
CA ASN A 182 -10.29 -5.14 -14.17
C ASN A 182 -11.07 -3.89 -13.76
N GLY A 183 -11.28 -2.95 -14.69
CA GLY A 183 -12.20 -1.84 -14.49
C GLY A 183 -11.64 -0.65 -13.73
N TYR A 184 -10.31 -0.53 -13.61
CA TYR A 184 -9.67 0.65 -13.03
C TYR A 184 -9.18 1.61 -14.10
N LYS A 185 -9.12 2.89 -13.74
CA LYS A 185 -8.52 3.96 -14.53
C LYS A 185 -7.34 4.53 -13.76
N PHE A 186 -6.23 4.73 -14.47
CA PHE A 186 -5.13 5.54 -13.97
C PHE A 186 -5.60 6.99 -13.80
N LEU A 187 -5.38 7.56 -12.61
CA LEU A 187 -5.72 8.95 -12.30
C LEU A 187 -4.50 9.87 -12.36
N GLN A 188 -3.47 9.54 -11.58
CA GLN A 188 -2.25 10.32 -11.48
C GLN A 188 -1.11 9.44 -10.99
N GLN A 189 0.09 9.99 -11.02
CA GLN A 189 1.27 9.40 -10.38
C GLN A 189 1.90 10.42 -9.45
N ASN A 190 2.56 9.94 -8.41
CA ASN A 190 3.48 10.76 -7.61
C ASN A 190 4.94 10.40 -8.00
N ARG A 191 5.88 10.41 -7.05
CA ARG A 191 7.28 10.01 -7.29
C ARG A 191 7.46 8.49 -7.38
N HIS A 192 6.70 7.70 -6.64
CA HIS A 192 6.92 6.25 -6.49
C HIS A 192 5.69 5.42 -6.84
N ASP A 193 4.49 6.00 -6.73
CA ASP A 193 3.21 5.33 -6.90
C ASP A 193 2.45 5.78 -8.16
N ASP A 194 1.70 4.84 -8.73
CA ASP A 194 0.54 5.11 -9.58
C ASP A 194 -0.75 5.05 -8.73
N TYR A 195 -1.66 6.00 -8.97
CA TYR A 195 -2.98 6.07 -8.34
C TYR A 195 -4.09 5.68 -9.30
N TYR A 196 -4.94 4.73 -8.89
CA TYR A 196 -6.01 4.17 -9.68
C TYR A 196 -7.38 4.35 -9.01
N ILE A 197 -8.42 4.52 -9.82
CA ILE A 197 -9.82 4.55 -9.38
C ILE A 197 -10.64 3.50 -10.13
N HIS A 198 -11.53 2.82 -9.42
CA HIS A 198 -12.45 1.90 -10.07
C HIS A 198 -13.58 2.64 -10.80
N ASN A 199 -14.03 2.10 -11.93
CA ASN A 199 -15.06 2.68 -12.79
C ASN A 199 -16.43 2.85 -12.11
N SER A 200 -16.69 2.13 -11.01
CA SER A 200 -17.92 2.30 -10.23
C SER A 200 -17.95 3.61 -9.44
N LEU A 201 -16.82 4.29 -9.26
CA LEU A 201 -16.77 5.61 -8.64
C LEU A 201 -16.84 6.69 -9.71
N ASN A 202 -17.70 7.68 -9.50
CA ASN A 202 -17.68 8.91 -10.29
C ASN A 202 -16.48 9.75 -9.83
N PRO A 203 -15.43 9.96 -10.65
CA PRO A 203 -14.37 10.87 -10.28
C PRO A 203 -14.99 12.28 -10.11
N PRO A 204 -14.53 13.08 -9.12
CA PRO A 204 -15.04 14.42 -8.95
C PRO A 204 -14.88 15.21 -10.25
N LYS A 205 -15.97 15.83 -10.72
CA LYS A 205 -15.97 16.66 -11.93
C LYS A 205 -14.91 17.76 -11.76
N LYS A 206 -13.76 17.57 -12.42
CA LYS A 206 -12.50 18.35 -12.35
C LYS A 206 -11.65 18.08 -11.09
N ILE A 207 -10.69 17.16 -11.24
CA ILE A 207 -9.43 17.26 -10.49
C ILE A 207 -8.71 18.50 -11.04
N LYS A 208 -8.82 19.65 -10.38
CA LYS A 208 -7.83 20.72 -10.59
C LYS A 208 -6.49 20.14 -10.14
N LEU A 209 -5.64 19.78 -11.10
CA LEU A 209 -4.21 19.58 -10.87
C LEU A 209 -3.72 20.85 -10.18
N ILE A 210 -3.33 20.75 -8.92
CA ILE A 210 -2.66 21.85 -8.23
C ILE A 210 -1.33 22.02 -8.96
N PRO A 211 -0.98 23.23 -9.44
CA PRO A 211 0.34 23.47 -10.02
C PRO A 211 1.38 23.04 -8.99
N LYS A 212 2.36 22.21 -9.39
CA LYS A 212 3.52 21.86 -8.57
C LYS A 212 4.12 23.15 -8.00
N PHE A 213 3.86 23.50 -6.74
CA PHE A 213 4.69 24.39 -5.91
C PHE A 213 3.97 24.66 -4.58
N PHE A 214 4.44 24.06 -3.49
CA PHE A 214 4.68 24.70 -2.18
C PHE A 214 5.32 23.63 -1.28
N TRP A 215 6.64 23.48 -1.39
CA TRP A 215 7.43 22.81 -0.35
C TRP A 215 7.48 23.75 0.86
N SER A 216 6.81 23.38 1.95
CA SER A 216 7.13 23.98 3.24
C SER A 216 8.47 23.41 3.71
N LYS A 217 9.39 24.31 4.01
CA LYS A 217 10.71 24.00 4.57
C LYS A 217 10.56 23.20 5.86
N LYS A 218 10.75 21.87 5.81
CA LYS A 218 11.01 21.10 7.03
C LYS A 218 11.80 19.81 6.80
N PHE A 219 12.83 19.87 5.98
CA PHE A 219 13.96 18.94 6.09
C PHE A 219 15.25 19.72 5.85
N SER A 220 15.72 20.37 6.91
CA SER A 220 17.12 20.73 7.07
C SER A 220 17.56 20.13 8.40
N ARG A 221 18.62 19.33 8.35
CA ARG A 221 19.36 18.69 9.46
C ARG A 221 18.89 17.28 9.82
N ILE A 222 19.35 16.31 9.06
CA ILE A 222 20.16 15.21 9.62
C ILE A 222 21.37 15.09 8.70
N ASN A 223 22.54 15.45 9.22
CA ASN A 223 23.84 15.11 8.64
C ASN A 223 24.19 13.68 9.06
#